data_AF-A0A838ZC66-F1
#
_entry.id   AF-A0A838ZC66-F1
#
_cell.length_a   1.000
_cell.length_b   1.000
_cell.length_c   1.000
_cell.angle_alpha   90.00
_cell.angle_beta   90.00
_cell.angle_gamma   90.00
#
_symmetry.space_group_name_H-M   'P 1'
#
loop_
_entity.id
_entity.type
_entity.pdbx_description
1 polymer ?
#
loop_
_entity_poly.entity_id
_entity_poly.type
_entity_poly.pdbx_seq_one_letter_code
_entity_poly.pdbx_strand_id
1 'polypeptide(L)'
;MGKIIGIDLGTTNSCVAVMEGNEPVVIANSEGARTTPSIVAFLENGEKKVGAPAKRQAITNPKNTIQSIKRFMGKRFNEVSAEMKTISYDVEQGPNNTPRVRIGDRQYTPQEISAFILQKMKQTAEDYLGTTVTEAVITVPAYFNDAERQATKEAGLIAGLDVKRIINEPTAAALAYGLDKQGKDITVAVFDLGGGTFDISVLELGDGVFEVKATDGDTHLGGDDFDQVIIEWLADEFKKDEGIDLRQDAMALQRLKEAAERAKIELSSSAQTEINLPYIFPVNGIPKHLVRSLSRAKFEQLADKLIQRAMEPCRRAMKNSGMSNSDIDEVILVGGSTRIPRVQEEVEKFFGKKPSKNVNPDEAVAIGAAIQGGVLTGEVKDILLLDVIPLSLGIETMGGVFTKMIESNTTIPTKKNEVFSTAADNQPSVELHILQGERPMATQNRTLGRFHLDGIPPAPRGVPQIEVTFDVDANGILNVTAKDKGTGKEQKIRIEASSGLSDTEIQKMRDEAKANEEADKAEREKVEKVNAADTMIFSTEKQLKEYGDKLSAGNKSAIENALAELRAAHGTRDVAAIDASMEKINNAWQAASQEIYAAGATPTGEPANNDSTSGGKDEEVTDVNYEEVK
;
A
#
# COMPACT_ATOMS: atom_id res chain seq x y z
N MET A 1 -18.26 17.67 -1.12
CA MET A 1 -16.88 17.19 -1.32
C MET A 1 -16.87 15.71 -1.02
N GLY A 2 -16.16 14.90 -1.81
CA GLY A 2 -15.98 13.49 -1.48
C GLY A 2 -15.11 13.32 -0.23
N LYS A 3 -15.13 12.14 0.38
CA LYS A 3 -14.24 11.79 1.50
C LYS A 3 -12.80 11.67 1.00
N ILE A 4 -11.83 12.17 1.77
CA ILE A 4 -10.41 11.88 1.57
C ILE A 4 -10.10 10.58 2.31
N ILE A 5 -9.70 9.53 1.59
CA ILE A 5 -9.33 8.25 2.19
C ILE A 5 -7.85 8.25 2.60
N GLY A 6 -7.54 7.56 3.69
CA GLY A 6 -6.17 7.28 4.12
C GLY A 6 -5.73 5.91 3.63
N ILE A 7 -4.66 5.85 2.85
CA ILE A 7 -4.11 4.60 2.33
C ILE A 7 -2.71 4.38 2.90
N ASP A 8 -2.55 3.28 3.62
CA ASP A 8 -1.25 2.69 3.87
C ASP A 8 -0.84 1.82 2.67
N LEU A 9 0.10 2.32 1.86
CA LEU A 9 0.65 1.56 0.73
C LEU A 9 1.91 0.81 1.20
N GLY A 10 1.77 -0.30 1.92
CA GLY A 10 2.92 -1.06 2.41
C GLY A 10 3.63 -1.93 1.35
N THR A 11 4.80 -2.46 1.71
CA THR A 11 5.59 -3.36 0.84
C THR A 11 4.92 -4.73 0.65
N THR A 12 4.35 -5.27 1.73
CA THR A 12 3.75 -6.61 1.76
C THR A 12 2.23 -6.56 1.82
N ASN A 13 1.68 -5.63 2.60
CA ASN A 13 0.24 -5.42 2.72
C ASN A 13 -0.07 -3.94 2.62
N SER A 14 -1.24 -3.62 2.08
CA SER A 14 -1.83 -2.29 2.06
C SER A 14 -3.13 -2.27 2.85
N CYS A 15 -3.45 -1.13 3.44
CA CYS A 15 -4.62 -0.93 4.29
C CYS A 15 -5.28 0.41 3.93
N VAL A 16 -6.61 0.47 4.00
CA VAL A 16 -7.36 1.71 3.70
C VAL A 16 -8.31 2.03 4.84
N ALA A 17 -8.37 3.31 5.21
CA ALA A 17 -9.23 3.83 6.24
C ALA A 17 -9.90 5.14 5.80
N VAL A 18 -10.98 5.51 6.48
CA VAL A 18 -11.74 6.74 6.23
C VAL A 18 -12.20 7.35 7.56
N MET A 19 -12.42 8.66 7.60
CA MET A 19 -13.07 9.31 8.74
C MET A 19 -14.60 9.18 8.63
N GLU A 20 -15.21 8.48 9.59
CA GLU A 20 -16.65 8.46 9.81
C GLU A 20 -17.02 9.35 11.00
N GLY A 21 -17.51 10.55 10.68
CA GLY A 21 -17.66 11.59 11.70
C GLY A 21 -16.31 11.94 12.31
N ASN A 22 -16.15 11.67 13.60
CA ASN A 22 -14.90 11.93 14.34
C ASN A 22 -14.04 10.67 14.54
N GLU A 23 -14.49 9.50 14.08
CA GLU A 23 -13.78 8.24 14.29
C GLU A 23 -13.14 7.74 12.98
N PRO A 24 -11.85 7.38 12.99
CA PRO A 24 -11.22 6.72 11.86
C PRO A 24 -11.61 5.23 11.80
N VAL A 25 -12.11 4.78 10.66
CA VAL A 25 -12.54 3.39 10.42
C VAL A 25 -11.70 2.77 9.32
N VAL A 26 -11.05 1.64 9.61
CA VAL A 26 -10.40 0.80 8.60
C VAL A 26 -11.44 -0.07 7.90
N ILE A 27 -11.35 -0.10 6.58
CA ILE A 27 -12.34 -0.74 5.70
C ILE A 27 -11.86 -2.15 5.34
N ALA A 28 -12.74 -3.14 5.48
CA ALA A 28 -12.46 -4.50 5.02
C ALA A 28 -12.60 -4.58 3.49
N ASN A 29 -11.69 -5.31 2.83
CA ASN A 29 -11.76 -5.59 1.41
C ASN A 29 -12.88 -6.58 1.06
N SER A 30 -13.12 -6.79 -0.24
CA SER A 30 -14.10 -7.75 -0.75
C SER A 30 -13.84 -9.21 -0.32
N GLU A 31 -12.64 -9.52 0.16
CA GLU A 31 -12.28 -10.83 0.71
C GLU A 31 -12.51 -10.93 2.23
N GLY A 32 -13.02 -9.87 2.88
CA GLY A 32 -13.31 -9.80 4.31
C GLY A 32 -12.10 -9.52 5.20
N ALA A 33 -10.95 -9.20 4.61
CA ALA A 33 -9.73 -8.87 5.35
C ALA A 33 -9.55 -7.35 5.47
N ARG A 34 -9.02 -6.89 6.61
CA ARG A 34 -8.73 -5.46 6.86
C ARG A 34 -7.44 -4.97 6.19
N THR A 35 -6.61 -5.90 5.75
CA THR A 35 -5.41 -5.62 4.95
C THR A 35 -5.47 -6.42 3.66
N THR A 36 -4.83 -5.88 2.62
CA THR A 36 -4.76 -6.48 1.28
C THR A 36 -3.31 -6.71 0.90
N PRO A 37 -2.91 -7.94 0.51
CA PRO A 37 -1.55 -8.18 0.04
C PRO A 37 -1.18 -7.24 -1.12
N SER A 38 -0.01 -6.62 -1.04
CA SER A 38 0.54 -5.70 -2.05
C SER A 38 1.14 -6.50 -3.22
N ILE A 39 0.29 -7.30 -3.85
CA ILE A 39 0.65 -8.32 -4.84
C ILE A 39 -0.24 -8.13 -6.06
N VAL A 40 0.39 -8.11 -7.24
CA VAL A 40 -0.31 -8.04 -8.54
C VAL A 40 0.10 -9.25 -9.37
N ALA A 41 -0.87 -9.93 -9.98
CA ALA A 41 -0.63 -11.06 -10.87
C ALA A 41 -1.26 -10.82 -12.23
N PHE A 42 -0.51 -11.12 -13.29
CA PHE A 42 -0.98 -11.08 -14.67
C PHE A 42 -1.24 -12.50 -15.14
N LEU A 43 -2.48 -12.76 -15.56
CA LEU A 43 -2.92 -14.05 -16.06
C LEU A 43 -2.80 -14.11 -17.59
N GLU A 44 -2.73 -15.32 -18.14
CA GLU A 44 -2.57 -15.56 -19.59
C GLU A 44 -3.74 -15.01 -20.42
N ASN A 45 -4.94 -14.94 -19.83
CA ASN A 45 -6.14 -14.35 -20.45
C ASN A 45 -6.11 -12.81 -20.47
N GLY A 46 -5.05 -12.17 -19.97
CA GLY A 46 -4.93 -10.71 -19.86
C GLY A 46 -5.56 -10.12 -18.59
N GLU A 47 -6.20 -10.93 -17.75
CA GLU A 47 -6.80 -10.52 -16.48
C GLU A 47 -5.70 -10.17 -15.46
N LYS A 48 -5.92 -9.10 -14.69
CA LYS A 48 -5.06 -8.71 -13.58
C LYS A 48 -5.73 -9.07 -12.26
N LYS A 49 -5.03 -9.78 -11.39
CA LYS A 49 -5.47 -10.04 -10.01
C LYS A 49 -4.64 -9.21 -9.05
N VAL A 50 -5.28 -8.67 -8.02
CA VAL A 50 -4.63 -7.87 -6.97
C VAL A 50 -5.03 -8.44 -5.61
N GLY A 51 -4.11 -8.46 -4.64
CA GLY A 51 -4.42 -8.90 -3.27
C GLY A 51 -4.37 -10.40 -3.07
N ALA A 52 -5.28 -10.93 -2.23
CA ALA A 52 -5.33 -12.35 -1.92
C ALA A 52 -5.51 -13.26 -3.15
N PRO A 53 -6.33 -12.92 -4.17
CA PRO A 53 -6.40 -13.69 -5.41
C PRO A 53 -5.06 -13.79 -6.14
N ALA A 54 -4.25 -12.73 -6.13
CA ALA A 54 -2.91 -12.74 -6.70
C ALA A 54 -1.94 -13.58 -5.85
N LYS A 55 -2.00 -13.47 -4.52
CA LYS A 55 -1.18 -14.29 -3.61
C LYS A 55 -1.39 -15.80 -3.83
N ARG A 56 -2.64 -16.25 -3.98
CA ARG A 56 -2.98 -17.69 -4.11
C ARG A 56 -2.36 -18.38 -5.32
N GLN A 57 -2.16 -17.67 -6.43
CA GLN A 57 -1.65 -18.23 -7.67
C GLN A 57 -0.14 -18.00 -7.86
N ALA A 58 0.53 -17.36 -6.90
CA ALA A 58 1.94 -16.99 -7.00
C ALA A 58 2.85 -18.20 -7.25
N ILE A 59 2.57 -19.34 -6.61
CA ILE A 59 3.34 -20.59 -6.77
C ILE A 59 3.37 -21.08 -8.23
N THR A 60 2.22 -21.03 -8.91
CA THR A 60 2.06 -21.57 -10.27
C THR A 60 2.37 -20.54 -11.35
N ASN A 61 2.47 -19.27 -11.00
CA ASN A 61 2.74 -18.17 -11.93
C ASN A 61 3.79 -17.18 -11.37
N PRO A 62 4.96 -17.64 -10.90
CA PRO A 62 5.88 -16.83 -10.10
C PRO A 62 6.54 -15.68 -10.89
N LYS A 63 6.66 -15.82 -12.21
CA LYS A 63 7.24 -14.80 -13.09
C LYS A 63 6.29 -13.66 -13.42
N ASN A 64 4.98 -13.92 -13.44
CA ASN A 64 3.96 -12.90 -13.69
C ASN A 64 3.23 -12.47 -12.42
N THR A 65 3.78 -12.80 -11.24
CA THR A 65 3.26 -12.38 -9.94
C THR A 65 4.28 -11.50 -9.23
N ILE A 66 3.92 -10.24 -9.04
CA ILE A 66 4.79 -9.17 -8.58
C ILE A 66 4.46 -8.91 -7.12
N GLN A 67 5.49 -8.95 -6.28
CA GLN A 67 5.44 -8.71 -4.84
C GLN A 67 6.57 -7.75 -4.49
N SER A 68 6.47 -7.06 -3.35
CA SER A 68 7.54 -6.17 -2.83
C SER A 68 7.95 -5.05 -3.81
N ILE A 69 7.04 -4.63 -4.70
CA ILE A 69 7.34 -3.62 -5.73
C ILE A 69 7.73 -2.26 -5.13
N LYS A 70 7.30 -1.99 -3.88
CA LYS A 70 7.65 -0.77 -3.14
C LYS A 70 9.17 -0.59 -3.00
N ARG A 71 9.97 -1.68 -2.98
CA ARG A 71 11.45 -1.63 -2.95
C ARG A 71 12.07 -1.09 -4.25
N PHE A 72 11.30 -0.97 -5.34
CA PHE A 72 11.75 -0.45 -6.64
C PHE A 72 11.25 0.98 -6.92
N MET A 73 10.35 1.53 -6.08
CA MET A 73 9.75 2.85 -6.27
C MET A 73 10.82 3.95 -6.23
N GLY A 74 10.86 4.82 -7.24
CA GLY A 74 11.81 5.95 -7.30
C GLY A 74 13.30 5.58 -7.36
N LYS A 75 13.63 4.29 -7.53
CA LYS A 75 15.00 3.79 -7.64
C LYS A 75 15.51 3.84 -9.08
N ARG A 76 16.83 3.82 -9.22
CA ARG A 76 17.49 3.56 -10.50
C ARG A 76 17.76 2.06 -10.67
N PHE A 77 17.80 1.57 -11.90
CA PHE A 77 17.99 0.16 -12.21
C PHE A 77 19.33 -0.38 -11.66
N ASN A 78 20.39 0.43 -11.68
CA ASN A 78 21.68 0.06 -11.10
C ASN A 78 21.71 0.08 -9.56
N GLU A 79 20.70 0.65 -8.90
CA GLU A 79 20.58 0.67 -7.44
C GLU A 79 19.89 -0.60 -6.90
N VAL A 80 19.09 -1.30 -7.73
CA VAL A 80 18.24 -2.43 -7.29
C VAL A 80 18.84 -3.82 -7.50
N SER A 81 20.17 -3.90 -7.64
CA SER A 81 20.87 -5.16 -7.96
C SER A 81 20.80 -6.20 -6.85
N ALA A 82 20.56 -5.80 -5.61
CA ALA A 82 20.38 -6.71 -4.49
C ALA A 82 18.99 -7.34 -4.51
N GLU A 83 17.96 -6.52 -4.73
CA GLU A 83 16.55 -6.90 -4.81
C GLU A 83 16.30 -7.84 -5.98
N MET A 84 16.94 -7.59 -7.13
CA MET A 84 16.82 -8.46 -8.30
C MET A 84 17.31 -9.91 -8.06
N LYS A 85 18.12 -10.16 -7.03
CA LYS A 85 18.59 -11.52 -6.70
C LYS A 85 17.60 -12.33 -5.87
N THR A 86 16.62 -11.66 -5.26
CA THR A 86 15.69 -12.29 -4.31
C THR A 86 14.28 -12.41 -4.86
N ILE A 87 13.95 -11.77 -5.99
CA ILE A 87 12.63 -11.83 -6.64
C ILE A 87 12.50 -13.00 -7.63
N SER A 88 11.26 -13.31 -8.02
CA SER A 88 10.93 -14.40 -8.96
C SER A 88 10.55 -13.94 -10.37
N TYR A 89 10.38 -12.62 -10.55
CA TYR A 89 9.96 -11.98 -11.80
C TYR A 89 11.12 -11.20 -12.43
N ASP A 90 10.99 -10.93 -13.73
CA ASP A 90 12.05 -10.32 -14.53
C ASP A 90 11.98 -8.79 -14.44
N VAL A 91 13.11 -8.15 -14.10
CA VAL A 91 13.27 -6.69 -14.06
C VAL A 91 14.34 -6.28 -15.07
N GLU A 92 14.02 -5.30 -15.90
CA GLU A 92 14.88 -4.79 -16.95
C GLU A 92 15.15 -3.30 -16.79
N GLN A 93 16.22 -2.83 -17.43
CA GLN A 93 16.53 -1.41 -17.52
C GLN A 93 15.59 -0.74 -18.53
N GLY A 94 14.74 0.16 -18.03
CA GLY A 94 13.91 1.03 -18.84
C GLY A 94 14.62 2.34 -19.22
N PRO A 95 13.89 3.25 -19.88
CA PRO A 95 14.36 4.62 -20.13
C PRO A 95 14.82 5.31 -18.84
N ASN A 96 15.77 6.23 -18.96
CA ASN A 96 16.32 7.01 -17.84
C ASN A 96 16.90 6.16 -16.69
N ASN A 97 17.38 4.95 -16.99
CA ASN A 97 17.94 4.03 -16.00
C ASN A 97 16.93 3.70 -14.88
N THR A 98 15.64 3.57 -15.21
CA THR A 98 14.59 3.16 -14.27
C THR A 98 14.39 1.63 -14.30
N PRO A 99 14.10 0.97 -13.17
CA PRO A 99 13.71 -0.43 -13.19
C PRO A 99 12.29 -0.58 -13.78
N ARG A 100 12.10 -1.60 -14.61
CA ARG A 100 10.81 -1.96 -15.21
C ARG A 100 10.56 -3.46 -15.07
N VAL A 101 9.36 -3.84 -14.65
CA VAL A 101 8.95 -5.25 -14.59
C VAL A 101 8.51 -5.70 -15.98
N ARG A 102 9.11 -6.78 -16.49
CA ARG A 102 8.76 -7.36 -17.79
C ARG A 102 7.63 -8.37 -17.63
N ILE A 103 6.51 -8.15 -18.32
CA ILE A 103 5.38 -9.09 -18.37
C ILE A 103 4.99 -9.28 -19.84
N GLY A 104 5.24 -10.47 -20.37
CA GLY A 104 5.15 -10.73 -21.81
C GLY A 104 5.99 -9.72 -22.59
N ASP A 105 5.39 -9.01 -23.55
CA ASP A 105 6.09 -8.00 -24.35
C ASP A 105 6.07 -6.59 -23.73
N ARG A 106 5.40 -6.39 -22.59
CA ARG A 106 5.23 -5.08 -21.96
C ARG A 106 6.19 -4.87 -20.79
N GLN A 107 6.67 -3.64 -20.66
CA GLN A 107 7.42 -3.17 -19.49
C GLN A 107 6.51 -2.31 -18.62
N TYR A 108 6.32 -2.71 -17.37
CA TYR A 108 5.55 -1.98 -16.37
C TYR A 108 6.49 -1.24 -15.42
N THR A 109 6.12 -0.02 -15.07
CA THR A 109 6.81 0.78 -14.06
C THR A 109 6.41 0.35 -12.66
N PRO A 110 7.28 0.54 -11.63
CA PRO A 110 6.89 0.34 -10.23
C PRO A 110 5.63 1.15 -9.86
N GLN A 111 5.48 2.35 -10.43
CA GLN A 111 4.31 3.21 -10.25
C GLN A 111 3.03 2.58 -10.80
N GLU A 112 3.07 2.00 -12.00
CA GLU A 112 1.91 1.30 -12.58
C GLU A 112 1.50 0.09 -11.74
N ILE A 113 2.47 -0.72 -11.31
CA ILE A 113 2.16 -1.88 -10.45
C ILE A 113 1.55 -1.43 -9.12
N SER A 114 2.11 -0.37 -8.51
CA SER A 114 1.57 0.21 -7.28
C SER A 114 0.19 0.84 -7.50
N ALA A 115 -0.06 1.40 -8.68
CA ALA A 115 -1.36 1.95 -9.05
C ALA A 115 -2.45 0.88 -9.07
N PHE A 116 -2.17 -0.35 -9.53
CA PHE A 116 -3.15 -1.45 -9.44
C PHE A 116 -3.52 -1.78 -7.99
N ILE A 117 -2.57 -1.68 -7.06
CA ILE A 117 -2.81 -1.88 -5.62
C ILE A 117 -3.68 -0.73 -5.08
N LEU A 118 -3.34 0.52 -5.44
CA LEU A 118 -4.11 1.71 -5.04
C LEU A 118 -5.53 1.72 -5.63
N GLN A 119 -5.73 1.24 -6.86
CA GLN A 119 -7.04 1.05 -7.46
C GLN A 119 -7.89 0.06 -6.66
N LYS A 120 -7.30 -1.06 -6.18
CA LYS A 120 -8.00 -1.99 -5.28
C LYS A 120 -8.37 -1.33 -3.95
N MET A 121 -7.51 -0.45 -3.41
CA MET A 121 -7.80 0.28 -2.16
C MET A 121 -8.91 1.31 -2.35
N LYS A 122 -8.86 2.05 -3.47
CA LYS A 122 -9.92 2.97 -3.91
C LYS A 122 -11.24 2.22 -4.06
N GLN A 123 -11.28 1.13 -4.82
CA GLN A 123 -12.49 0.32 -5.02
C GLN A 123 -13.05 -0.19 -3.69
N THR A 124 -12.18 -0.64 -2.77
CA THR A 124 -12.59 -1.09 -1.43
C THR A 124 -13.29 0.02 -0.66
N ALA A 125 -12.78 1.25 -0.73
CA ALA A 125 -13.42 2.39 -0.10
C ALA A 125 -14.73 2.81 -0.81
N GLU A 126 -14.77 2.76 -2.14
CA GLU A 126 -15.97 3.07 -2.93
C GLU A 126 -17.10 2.08 -2.67
N ASP A 127 -16.79 0.78 -2.61
CA ASP A 127 -17.75 -0.29 -2.28
C ASP A 127 -18.35 -0.08 -0.89
N TYR A 128 -17.54 0.37 0.07
CA TYR A 128 -17.97 0.64 1.44
C TYR A 128 -18.78 1.94 1.57
N LEU A 129 -18.34 3.02 0.91
CA LEU A 129 -18.98 4.35 0.99
C LEU A 129 -20.19 4.50 0.06
N GLY A 130 -20.33 3.64 -0.95
CA GLY A 130 -21.36 3.73 -1.98
C GLY A 130 -21.24 4.96 -2.89
N THR A 131 -20.06 5.59 -2.93
CA THR A 131 -19.78 6.81 -3.72
C THR A 131 -18.37 6.78 -4.30
N THR A 132 -18.14 7.51 -5.39
CA THR A 132 -16.82 7.61 -6.03
C THR A 132 -15.82 8.35 -5.14
N VAL A 133 -14.61 7.80 -5.04
CA VAL A 133 -13.50 8.37 -4.26
C VAL A 133 -12.44 8.90 -5.23
N THR A 134 -12.11 10.18 -5.11
CA THR A 134 -11.15 10.85 -5.99
C THR A 134 -9.95 11.43 -5.26
N GLU A 135 -9.93 11.42 -3.93
CA GLU A 135 -8.92 12.12 -3.13
C GLU A 135 -8.34 11.18 -2.06
N ALA A 136 -7.03 11.21 -1.86
CA ALA A 136 -6.37 10.36 -0.88
C ALA A 136 -5.19 11.03 -0.17
N VAL A 137 -4.91 10.58 1.06
CA VAL A 137 -3.62 10.69 1.72
C VAL A 137 -2.94 9.33 1.62
N ILE A 138 -1.70 9.29 1.13
CA ILE A 138 -0.94 8.04 0.92
C ILE A 138 0.32 8.07 1.78
N THR A 139 0.63 6.95 2.44
CA THR A 139 1.79 6.83 3.31
C THR A 139 3.06 6.46 2.56
N VAL A 140 4.21 6.88 3.13
CA VAL A 140 5.55 6.48 2.70
C VAL A 140 6.46 6.28 3.91
N PRO A 141 7.51 5.45 3.80
CA PRO A 141 8.55 5.35 4.84
C PRO A 141 9.16 6.72 5.11
N ALA A 142 9.45 7.03 6.38
CA ALA A 142 9.96 8.35 6.75
C ALA A 142 11.29 8.66 6.06
N TYR A 143 12.12 7.64 5.87
CA TYR A 143 13.43 7.76 5.23
C TYR A 143 13.39 7.72 3.68
N PHE A 144 12.21 7.75 3.05
CA PHE A 144 12.10 7.91 1.60
C PHE A 144 12.66 9.26 1.12
N ASN A 145 13.45 9.20 0.06
CA ASN A 145 13.94 10.37 -0.66
C ASN A 145 12.87 10.94 -1.61
N ASP A 146 13.15 12.12 -2.15
CA ASP A 146 12.20 12.89 -2.96
C ASP A 146 11.69 12.11 -4.19
N ALA A 147 12.54 11.30 -4.83
CA ALA A 147 12.14 10.51 -6.02
C ALA A 147 11.18 9.36 -5.67
N GLU A 148 11.34 8.77 -4.49
CA GLU A 148 10.48 7.68 -4.00
C GLU A 148 9.11 8.23 -3.57
N ARG A 149 9.11 9.40 -2.92
CA ARG A 149 7.89 10.16 -2.58
C ARG A 149 7.12 10.57 -3.83
N GLN A 150 7.82 11.11 -4.82
CA GLN A 150 7.23 11.52 -6.08
C GLN A 150 6.68 10.33 -6.88
N ALA A 151 7.42 9.23 -6.98
CA ALA A 151 6.93 8.01 -7.62
C ALA A 151 5.66 7.47 -6.93
N THR A 152 5.56 7.57 -5.60
CA THR A 152 4.36 7.16 -4.85
C THR A 152 3.17 8.07 -5.16
N LYS A 153 3.41 9.39 -5.24
CA LYS A 153 2.39 10.36 -5.66
C LYS A 153 1.88 10.08 -7.07
N GLU A 154 2.78 9.78 -8.00
CA GLU A 154 2.45 9.40 -9.38
C GLU A 154 1.64 8.12 -9.46
N ALA A 155 1.95 7.11 -8.64
CA ALA A 155 1.14 5.89 -8.56
C ALA A 155 -0.30 6.21 -8.15
N GLY A 156 -0.50 7.13 -7.20
CA GLY A 156 -1.84 7.64 -6.85
C GLY A 156 -2.55 8.33 -8.01
N LEU A 157 -1.84 9.19 -8.75
CA LEU A 157 -2.39 9.85 -9.94
C LEU A 157 -2.79 8.84 -11.04
N ILE A 158 -1.96 7.83 -11.30
CA ILE A 158 -2.24 6.75 -12.25
C ILE A 158 -3.46 5.95 -11.79
N ALA A 159 -3.63 5.73 -10.49
CA ALA A 159 -4.81 5.07 -9.91
C ALA A 159 -6.08 5.94 -9.91
N GLY A 160 -6.01 7.17 -10.41
CA GLY A 160 -7.15 8.10 -10.47
C GLY A 160 -7.45 8.79 -9.13
N LEU A 161 -6.45 8.91 -8.25
CA LEU A 161 -6.54 9.61 -6.98
C LEU A 161 -5.76 10.94 -7.04
N ASP A 162 -6.40 12.03 -6.65
CA ASP A 162 -5.74 13.28 -6.30
C ASP A 162 -5.09 13.15 -4.92
N VAL A 163 -3.77 12.98 -4.93
CA VAL A 163 -2.98 12.77 -3.71
C VAL A 163 -2.79 14.11 -3.00
N LYS A 164 -3.65 14.36 -2.00
CA LYS A 164 -3.68 15.61 -1.24
C LYS A 164 -2.47 15.79 -0.35
N ARG A 165 -1.94 14.68 0.19
CA ARG A 165 -0.73 14.68 1.02
C ARG A 165 -0.04 13.32 0.96
N ILE A 166 1.29 13.36 0.97
CA ILE A 166 2.12 12.22 1.32
C ILE A 166 2.50 12.37 2.79
N ILE A 167 2.23 11.36 3.60
CA ILE A 167 2.52 11.37 5.05
C ILE A 167 3.53 10.27 5.38
N ASN A 168 4.44 10.56 6.31
CA ASN A 168 5.38 9.57 6.81
C ASN A 168 4.65 8.52 7.66
N GLU A 169 4.96 7.25 7.45
CA GLU A 169 4.39 6.09 8.17
C GLU A 169 4.44 6.24 9.70
N PRO A 170 5.60 6.50 10.33
CA PRO A 170 5.66 6.66 11.78
C PRO A 170 4.89 7.90 12.28
N THR A 171 4.83 8.97 11.49
CA THR A 171 4.04 10.16 11.79
C THR A 171 2.54 9.86 11.76
N ALA A 172 2.08 9.08 10.78
CA ALA A 172 0.70 8.61 10.72
C ALA A 172 0.36 7.71 11.92
N ALA A 173 1.24 6.76 12.27
CA ALA A 173 1.04 5.93 13.45
C ALA A 173 0.98 6.74 14.76
N ALA A 174 1.79 7.80 14.87
CA ALA A 174 1.71 8.72 16.01
C ALA A 174 0.38 9.48 16.08
N LEU A 175 -0.17 9.92 14.94
CA LEU A 175 -1.52 10.52 14.88
C LEU A 175 -2.59 9.54 15.36
N ALA A 176 -2.53 8.29 14.91
CA ALA A 176 -3.47 7.25 15.34
C ALA A 176 -3.37 6.97 16.84
N TYR A 177 -2.18 7.02 17.42
CA TYR A 177 -1.96 6.86 18.85
C TYR A 177 -2.41 8.07 19.68
N GLY A 178 -2.13 9.28 19.19
CA GLY A 178 -2.27 10.52 19.96
C GLY A 178 -3.67 11.15 19.95
N LEU A 179 -4.56 10.72 19.04
CA LEU A 179 -5.91 11.31 18.89
C LEU A 179 -6.70 11.35 20.21
N ASP A 180 -6.63 10.27 21.01
CA ASP A 180 -7.36 10.13 22.28
C ASP A 180 -6.54 10.61 23.50
N LYS A 181 -5.36 11.20 23.29
CA LYS A 181 -4.41 11.58 24.36
C LYS A 181 -4.30 13.09 24.57
N GLN A 182 -5.31 13.84 24.14
CA GLN A 182 -5.33 15.31 24.23
C GLN A 182 -5.09 15.82 25.68
N GLY A 183 -4.28 16.87 25.81
CA GLY A 183 -3.99 17.54 27.07
C GLY A 183 -2.86 16.95 27.91
N LYS A 184 -2.00 16.11 27.31
CA LYS A 184 -0.74 15.66 27.92
C LYS A 184 0.40 15.83 26.94
N ASP A 185 1.48 16.43 27.42
CA ASP A 185 2.76 16.43 26.72
C ASP A 185 3.41 15.06 26.95
N ILE A 186 3.59 14.31 25.87
CA ILE A 186 4.21 12.98 25.88
C ILE A 186 5.22 12.87 24.76
N THR A 187 6.36 12.26 25.06
CA THR A 187 7.38 11.95 24.05
C THR A 187 7.28 10.48 23.67
N VAL A 188 7.13 10.19 22.39
CA VAL A 188 6.99 8.82 21.88
C VAL A 188 8.11 8.45 20.92
N ALA A 189 8.52 7.18 20.96
CA ALA A 189 9.37 6.59 19.94
C ALA A 189 8.54 5.59 19.10
N VAL A 190 8.34 5.88 17.82
CA VAL A 190 7.64 4.99 16.89
C VAL A 190 8.67 4.14 16.16
N PHE A 191 8.70 2.85 16.50
CA PHE A 191 9.54 1.83 15.85
C PHE A 191 8.69 1.08 14.83
N ASP A 192 8.89 1.39 13.55
CA ASP A 192 8.16 0.79 12.43
C ASP A 192 9.05 -0.20 11.69
N LEU A 193 8.78 -1.50 11.84
CA LEU A 193 9.47 -2.56 11.10
C LEU A 193 8.46 -3.34 10.26
N GLY A 194 8.33 -2.90 9.00
CA GLY A 194 7.40 -3.44 8.04
C GLY A 194 7.95 -4.64 7.26
N GLY A 195 7.43 -4.80 6.04
CA GLY A 195 7.81 -5.88 5.12
C GLY A 195 9.11 -5.64 4.35
N GLY A 196 9.50 -4.39 4.12
CA GLY A 196 10.74 -4.07 3.39
C GLY A 196 11.48 -2.82 3.85
N THR A 197 10.91 -2.06 4.79
CA THR A 197 11.50 -0.83 5.34
C THR A 197 11.44 -0.85 6.85
N PHE A 198 12.41 -0.16 7.44
CA PHE A 198 12.51 0.10 8.86
C PHE A 198 12.63 1.60 9.08
N ASP A 199 11.78 2.17 9.92
CA ASP A 199 11.85 3.56 10.35
C ASP A 199 11.79 3.65 11.88
N ILE A 200 12.47 4.66 12.43
CA ILE A 200 12.37 5.06 13.82
C ILE A 200 12.21 6.58 13.87
N SER A 201 11.14 7.03 14.52
CA SER A 201 10.90 8.46 14.74
C SER A 201 10.67 8.74 16.22
N VAL A 202 11.26 9.84 16.69
CA VAL A 202 11.01 10.39 18.03
C VAL A 202 10.13 11.61 17.86
N LEU A 203 8.97 11.62 18.53
CA LEU A 203 7.98 12.68 18.42
C LEU A 203 7.59 13.20 19.79
N GLU A 204 7.36 14.51 19.88
CA GLU A 204 6.65 15.14 21.00
C GLU A 204 5.20 15.38 20.60
N LEU A 205 4.27 14.91 21.43
CA LEU A 205 2.83 15.07 21.25
C LEU A 205 2.30 15.90 22.42
N GLY A 206 1.67 17.03 22.15
CA GLY A 206 1.17 17.92 23.20
C GLY A 206 0.25 18.99 22.66
N ASP A 207 -0.88 19.26 23.34
CA ASP A 207 -1.86 20.29 22.96
C ASP A 207 -2.27 20.29 21.47
N GLY A 208 -2.38 19.11 20.87
CA GLY A 208 -2.74 18.95 19.46
C GLY A 208 -1.57 19.16 18.47
N VAL A 209 -0.38 19.48 18.96
CA VAL A 209 0.85 19.56 18.16
C VAL A 209 1.55 18.20 18.17
N PHE A 210 1.92 17.74 16.99
CA PHE A 210 2.69 16.52 16.75
C PHE A 210 4.00 16.94 16.07
N GLU A 211 5.08 16.98 16.83
CA GLU A 211 6.38 17.45 16.34
C GLU A 211 7.37 16.29 16.25
N VAL A 212 7.84 15.99 15.05
CA VAL A 212 8.93 15.04 14.83
C VAL A 212 10.24 15.72 15.26
N LYS A 213 10.91 15.17 16.27
CA LYS A 213 12.21 15.68 16.75
C LYS A 213 13.37 15.07 15.98
N ALA A 214 13.27 13.79 15.64
CA ALA A 214 14.22 13.12 14.79
C ALA A 214 13.61 11.89 14.11
N THR A 215 14.11 11.58 12.92
CA THR A 215 13.80 10.35 12.21
C THR A 215 15.07 9.74 11.59
N ASP A 216 15.13 8.42 11.55
CA ASP A 216 16.19 7.65 10.90
C ASP A 216 15.60 6.29 10.45
N GLY A 217 16.32 5.52 9.64
CA GLY A 217 15.79 4.26 9.13
C GLY A 217 16.74 3.48 8.23
N ASP A 218 16.22 2.39 7.67
CA ASP A 218 16.82 1.58 6.61
C ASP A 218 15.71 1.20 5.61
N THR A 219 15.74 1.79 4.41
CA THR A 219 14.75 1.55 3.35
C THR A 219 14.86 0.19 2.69
N HIS A 220 15.80 -0.67 3.12
CA HIS A 220 15.97 -2.04 2.63
C HIS A 220 16.18 -3.02 3.80
N LEU A 221 15.41 -2.83 4.88
CA LEU A 221 15.36 -3.73 6.01
C LEU A 221 13.91 -3.98 6.42
N GLY A 222 13.42 -5.21 6.27
CA GLY A 222 12.09 -5.58 6.71
C GLY A 222 11.84 -7.09 6.65
N GLY A 223 10.57 -7.47 6.76
CA GLY A 223 10.10 -8.85 6.77
C GLY A 223 10.65 -9.74 5.64
N ASP A 224 10.83 -9.20 4.44
CA ASP A 224 11.43 -9.89 3.29
C ASP A 224 12.86 -10.37 3.57
N ASP A 225 13.65 -9.57 4.29
CA ASP A 225 15.03 -9.91 4.65
C ASP A 225 15.07 -10.99 5.75
N PHE A 226 14.09 -10.98 6.66
CA PHE A 226 13.90 -12.05 7.64
C PHE A 226 13.44 -13.36 6.98
N ASP A 227 12.62 -13.28 5.93
CA ASP A 227 12.25 -14.47 5.14
C ASP A 227 13.46 -15.01 4.39
N GLN A 228 14.27 -14.12 3.81
CA GLN A 228 15.47 -14.48 3.06
C GLN A 228 16.47 -15.31 3.88
N VAL A 229 16.68 -15.02 5.18
CA VAL A 229 17.60 -15.84 6.00
C VAL A 229 17.08 -17.27 6.22
N ILE A 230 15.76 -17.48 6.23
CA ILE A 230 15.15 -18.82 6.30
C ILE A 230 15.26 -19.50 4.94
N ILE A 231 14.98 -18.80 3.85
CA ILE A 231 15.11 -19.32 2.47
C ILE A 231 16.53 -19.81 2.21
N GLU A 232 17.54 -19.02 2.57
CA GLU A 232 18.95 -19.37 2.42
C GLU A 232 19.29 -20.63 3.22
N TRP A 233 18.86 -20.69 4.48
CA TRP A 233 19.06 -21.87 5.32
C TRP A 233 18.42 -23.13 4.72
N LEU A 234 17.17 -23.04 4.25
CA LEU A 234 16.47 -24.16 3.62
C LEU A 234 17.15 -24.61 2.31
N ALA A 235 17.53 -23.65 1.46
CA ALA A 235 18.16 -23.94 0.18
C ALA A 235 19.55 -24.55 0.34
N ASP A 236 20.35 -24.06 1.29
CA ASP A 236 21.69 -24.57 1.56
C ASP A 236 21.62 -25.97 2.18
N GLU A 237 20.66 -26.24 3.07
CA GLU A 237 20.39 -27.58 3.61
C GLU A 237 19.98 -28.57 2.52
N PHE A 238 19.07 -28.17 1.61
CA PHE A 238 18.67 -29.03 0.49
C PHE A 238 19.83 -29.29 -0.48
N LYS A 239 20.63 -28.26 -0.77
CA LYS A 239 21.82 -28.38 -1.62
C LYS A 239 22.87 -29.31 -1.03
N LYS A 240 23.03 -29.29 0.30
CA LYS A 240 23.94 -30.20 1.01
C LYS A 240 23.48 -31.65 0.89
N ASP A 241 22.17 -31.90 1.01
CA ASP A 241 21.61 -33.25 0.95
C ASP A 241 21.53 -33.82 -0.47
N GLU A 242 21.15 -32.98 -1.44
CA GLU A 242 20.73 -33.42 -2.78
C GLU A 242 21.61 -32.85 -3.92
N GLY A 243 22.55 -31.95 -3.61
CA GLY A 243 23.46 -31.35 -4.59
C GLY A 243 22.83 -30.30 -5.51
N ILE A 244 21.54 -29.97 -5.31
CA ILE A 244 20.78 -29.04 -6.16
C ILE A 244 20.44 -27.75 -5.42
N ASP A 245 20.58 -26.63 -6.10
CA ASP A 245 20.25 -25.31 -5.55
C ASP A 245 18.83 -24.89 -5.97
N LEU A 246 17.89 -24.98 -5.02
CA LEU A 246 16.47 -24.65 -5.27
C LEU A 246 16.24 -23.20 -5.69
N ARG A 247 17.19 -22.29 -5.42
CA ARG A 247 17.09 -20.87 -5.80
C ARG A 247 17.15 -20.65 -7.31
N GLN A 248 17.63 -21.64 -8.06
CA GLN A 248 17.73 -21.56 -9.53
C GLN A 248 16.41 -21.91 -10.24
N ASP A 249 15.44 -22.46 -9.52
CA ASP A 249 14.12 -22.79 -10.05
C ASP A 249 13.05 -21.84 -9.48
N ALA A 250 12.34 -21.13 -10.36
CA ALA A 250 11.40 -20.10 -9.94
C ALA A 250 10.22 -20.64 -9.13
N MET A 251 9.73 -21.84 -9.44
CA MET A 251 8.62 -22.47 -8.72
C MET A 251 9.08 -22.94 -7.33
N ALA A 252 10.23 -23.61 -7.25
CA ALA A 252 10.81 -24.03 -5.98
C ALA A 252 11.13 -22.84 -5.07
N LEU A 253 11.73 -21.77 -5.62
CA LEU A 253 12.01 -20.54 -4.89
C LEU A 253 10.74 -19.90 -4.35
N GLN A 254 9.67 -19.81 -5.14
CA GLN A 254 8.41 -19.25 -4.68
C GLN A 254 7.78 -20.07 -3.54
N ARG A 255 7.87 -21.40 -3.62
CA ARG A 255 7.41 -22.29 -2.54
C ARG A 255 8.26 -22.16 -1.27
N LEU A 256 9.58 -21.95 -1.41
CA LEU A 256 10.45 -21.65 -0.27
C LEU A 256 10.06 -20.33 0.39
N LYS A 257 9.76 -19.28 -0.39
CA LYS A 257 9.33 -17.96 0.12
C LYS A 257 8.08 -18.07 0.98
N GLU A 258 7.03 -18.71 0.47
CA GLU A 258 5.77 -18.85 1.21
C GLU A 258 5.94 -19.70 2.48
N ALA A 259 6.75 -20.76 2.42
CA ALA A 259 7.04 -21.57 3.58
C ALA A 259 7.90 -20.83 4.63
N ALA A 260 8.85 -20.01 4.19
CA ALA A 260 9.68 -19.18 5.05
C ALA A 260 8.86 -18.10 5.76
N GLU A 261 8.03 -17.35 5.03
CA GLU A 261 7.11 -16.34 5.60
C GLU A 261 6.21 -16.98 6.66
N ARG A 262 5.58 -18.12 6.33
CA ARG A 262 4.72 -18.84 7.26
C ARG A 262 5.47 -19.31 8.50
N ALA A 263 6.66 -19.89 8.34
CA ALA A 263 7.47 -20.35 9.45
C ALA A 263 7.91 -19.19 10.36
N LYS A 264 8.32 -18.04 9.80
CA LYS A 264 8.64 -16.82 10.54
C LYS A 264 7.46 -16.36 11.39
N ILE A 265 6.27 -16.30 10.80
CA ILE A 265 5.04 -15.89 11.50
C ILE A 265 4.69 -16.89 12.61
N GLU A 266 4.71 -18.19 12.34
CA GLU A 266 4.42 -19.23 13.35
C GLU A 266 5.40 -19.19 14.53
N LEU A 267 6.68 -18.92 14.27
CA LEU A 267 7.71 -18.80 15.31
C LEU A 267 7.53 -17.57 16.20
N SER A 268 6.69 -16.60 15.81
CA SER A 268 6.36 -15.46 16.66
C SER A 268 5.46 -15.86 17.85
N SER A 269 4.73 -16.96 17.75
CA SER A 269 3.90 -17.51 18.85
C SER A 269 4.42 -18.85 19.36
N SER A 270 5.04 -19.66 18.50
CA SER A 270 5.51 -21.03 18.81
C SER A 270 7.02 -21.09 18.99
N ALA A 271 7.51 -22.03 19.81
CA ALA A 271 8.95 -22.22 20.02
C ALA A 271 9.64 -22.97 18.86
N GLN A 272 8.86 -23.67 18.03
CA GLN A 272 9.32 -24.50 16.93
C GLN A 272 8.21 -24.65 15.89
N THR A 273 8.58 -24.82 14.62
CA THR A 273 7.70 -25.16 13.50
C THR A 273 8.34 -26.24 12.63
N GLU A 274 7.53 -26.95 11.84
CA GLU A 274 7.98 -27.86 10.81
C GLU A 274 7.66 -27.30 9.42
N ILE A 275 8.70 -27.13 8.61
CA ILE A 275 8.60 -26.74 7.21
C ILE A 275 8.57 -28.01 6.37
N ASN A 276 7.39 -28.31 5.82
CA ASN A 276 7.16 -29.49 5.00
C ASN A 276 6.72 -29.08 3.58
N LEU A 277 7.61 -29.30 2.62
CA LEU A 277 7.44 -29.01 1.20
C LEU A 277 7.55 -30.31 0.39
N PRO A 278 6.43 -31.00 0.17
CA PRO A 278 6.45 -32.24 -0.59
C PRO A 278 6.66 -31.96 -2.09
N TYR A 279 7.36 -32.86 -2.80
CA TYR A 279 7.59 -32.73 -4.24
C TYR A 279 8.20 -31.36 -4.60
N ILE A 280 9.18 -30.90 -3.82
CA ILE A 280 9.77 -29.57 -4.01
C ILE A 280 10.57 -29.48 -5.32
N PHE A 281 11.31 -30.54 -5.66
CA PHE A 281 12.12 -30.58 -6.86
C PHE A 281 12.45 -32.03 -7.27
N PRO A 282 12.46 -32.38 -8.57
CA PRO A 282 12.92 -33.69 -9.02
C PRO A 282 14.44 -33.73 -9.15
N VAL A 283 15.08 -34.74 -8.56
CA VAL A 283 16.53 -35.01 -8.70
C VAL A 283 16.71 -36.31 -9.45
N ASN A 284 17.32 -36.26 -10.64
CA ASN A 284 17.44 -37.41 -11.54
C ASN A 284 16.09 -38.10 -11.85
N GLY A 285 15.03 -37.31 -11.98
CA GLY A 285 13.66 -37.81 -12.22
C GLY A 285 12.94 -38.34 -10.97
N ILE A 286 13.60 -38.35 -9.80
CA ILE A 286 12.99 -38.77 -8.54
C ILE A 286 12.48 -37.52 -7.80
N PRO A 287 11.17 -37.41 -7.51
CA PRO A 287 10.66 -36.28 -6.74
C PRO A 287 11.22 -36.27 -5.31
N LYS A 288 11.79 -35.14 -4.90
CA LYS A 288 12.30 -34.93 -3.54
C LYS A 288 11.35 -34.09 -2.71
N HIS A 289 11.42 -34.28 -1.41
CA HIS A 289 10.67 -33.52 -0.40
C HIS A 289 11.67 -32.74 0.45
N LEU A 290 11.28 -31.56 0.91
CA LEU A 290 12.03 -30.84 1.93
C LEU A 290 11.21 -30.88 3.22
N VAL A 291 11.76 -31.54 4.24
CA VAL A 291 11.20 -31.54 5.60
C VAL A 291 12.29 -31.08 6.55
N ARG A 292 12.05 -29.97 7.23
CA ARG A 292 12.98 -29.37 8.19
C ARG A 292 12.21 -28.79 9.36
N SER A 293 12.71 -29.04 10.56
CA SER A 293 12.20 -28.34 11.74
C SER A 293 13.08 -27.14 12.07
N LEU A 294 12.44 -26.00 12.30
CA LEU A 294 13.09 -24.74 12.66
C LEU A 294 12.62 -24.32 14.05
N SER A 295 13.56 -24.13 14.98
CA SER A 295 13.27 -23.55 16.29
C SER A 295 13.37 -22.03 16.26
N ARG A 296 12.65 -21.35 17.16
CA ARG A 296 12.72 -19.90 17.33
C ARG A 296 14.15 -19.45 17.58
N ALA A 297 14.86 -20.13 18.49
CA ALA A 297 16.25 -19.83 18.81
C ALA A 297 17.17 -19.93 17.57
N LYS A 298 16.93 -20.89 16.68
CA LYS A 298 17.70 -21.00 15.43
C LYS A 298 17.37 -19.87 14.47
N PHE A 299 16.10 -19.51 14.30
CA PHE A 299 15.70 -18.36 13.50
C PHE A 299 16.32 -17.06 14.02
N GLU A 300 16.27 -16.82 15.32
CA GLU A 300 16.88 -15.65 15.95
C GLU A 300 18.39 -15.58 15.72
N GLN A 301 19.09 -16.72 15.77
CA GLN A 301 20.52 -16.78 15.41
C GLN A 301 20.78 -16.43 13.94
N LEU A 302 19.92 -16.86 13.02
CA LEU A 302 20.04 -16.54 11.60
C LEU A 302 19.76 -15.05 11.33
N ALA A 303 18.81 -14.46 12.07
CA ALA A 303 18.35 -13.09 11.91
C ALA A 303 19.10 -12.05 12.75
N ASP A 304 20.00 -12.44 13.66
CA ASP A 304 20.63 -11.54 14.65
C ASP A 304 21.26 -10.29 14.00
N LYS A 305 21.95 -10.46 12.86
CA LYS A 305 22.54 -9.32 12.13
C LYS A 305 21.50 -8.31 11.67
N LEU A 306 20.32 -8.76 11.24
CA LEU A 306 19.23 -7.87 10.80
C LEU A 306 18.66 -7.09 11.98
N ILE A 307 18.47 -7.77 13.13
CA ILE A 307 17.98 -7.16 14.36
C ILE A 307 18.97 -6.09 14.86
N GLN A 308 20.27 -6.41 14.89
CA GLN A 308 21.29 -5.42 15.29
C GLN A 308 21.35 -4.22 14.33
N ARG A 309 21.14 -4.46 13.03
CA ARG A 309 21.07 -3.41 12.01
C ARG A 309 19.91 -2.45 12.25
N ALA A 310 18.74 -2.95 12.68
CA ALA A 310 17.60 -2.13 13.07
C ALA A 310 17.87 -1.28 14.33
N MET A 311 18.74 -1.72 15.24
CA MET A 311 19.06 -0.94 16.45
C MET A 311 20.01 0.23 16.19
N GLU A 312 20.73 0.26 15.06
CA GLU A 312 21.63 1.36 14.72
C GLU A 312 20.90 2.67 14.44
N PRO A 313 19.86 2.73 13.58
CA PRO A 313 19.04 3.93 13.43
C PRO A 313 18.40 4.39 14.74
N CYS A 314 17.99 3.50 15.65
CA CYS A 314 17.43 3.91 16.94
C CYS A 314 18.42 4.74 17.77
N ARG A 315 19.70 4.34 17.78
CA ARG A 315 20.75 5.09 18.47
C ARG A 315 20.99 6.46 17.83
N ARG A 316 20.94 6.53 16.48
CA ARG A 316 21.12 7.78 15.75
C ARG A 316 19.93 8.73 15.93
N ALA A 317 18.70 8.23 15.86
CA ALA A 317 17.48 9.01 16.08
C ALA A 317 17.46 9.62 17.49
N MET A 318 17.75 8.83 18.54
CA MET A 318 17.85 9.36 19.91
C MET A 318 18.96 10.40 20.07
N LYS A 319 20.12 10.18 19.43
CA LYS A 319 21.21 11.16 19.45
C LYS A 319 20.79 12.46 18.74
N ASN A 320 20.12 12.35 17.61
CA ASN A 320 19.71 13.48 16.78
C ASN A 320 18.55 14.28 17.40
N SER A 321 17.67 13.63 18.16
CA SER A 321 16.62 14.32 18.92
C SER A 321 17.18 15.09 20.11
N GLY A 322 18.43 14.83 20.52
CA GLY A 322 19.04 15.41 21.72
C GLY A 322 18.50 14.82 23.02
N MET A 323 17.72 13.74 22.96
CA MET A 323 17.07 13.11 24.09
C MET A 323 17.80 11.86 24.56
N SER A 324 17.56 11.48 25.81
CA SER A 324 17.94 10.20 26.39
C SER A 324 16.78 9.21 26.36
N ASN A 325 17.07 7.91 26.49
CA ASN A 325 16.02 6.89 26.49
C ASN A 325 15.03 7.04 27.66
N SER A 326 15.44 7.69 28.76
CA SER A 326 14.55 8.00 29.89
C SER A 326 13.52 9.09 29.58
N ASP A 327 13.78 9.93 28.59
CA ASP A 327 12.86 11.01 28.17
C ASP A 327 11.71 10.49 27.30
N ILE A 328 11.81 9.26 26.78
CA ILE A 328 10.74 8.63 26.01
C ILE A 328 9.68 8.08 26.96
N ASP A 329 8.46 8.58 26.88
CA ASP A 329 7.33 8.14 27.70
C ASP A 329 6.78 6.79 27.23
N GLU A 330 6.53 6.66 25.93
CA GLU A 330 6.02 5.43 25.31
C GLU A 330 6.80 5.03 24.06
N VAL A 331 6.93 3.71 23.86
CA VAL A 331 7.48 3.13 22.63
C VAL A 331 6.33 2.46 21.88
N ILE A 332 6.12 2.83 20.63
CA ILE A 332 5.02 2.32 19.79
C ILE A 332 5.63 1.42 18.73
N LEU A 333 5.12 0.18 18.63
CA LEU A 333 5.54 -0.77 17.59
C LEU A 333 4.56 -0.74 16.43
N VAL A 334 5.08 -0.58 15.22
CA VAL A 334 4.31 -0.55 13.97
C VAL A 334 4.93 -1.52 12.98
N GLY A 335 4.11 -2.11 12.11
CA GLY A 335 4.56 -3.08 11.12
C GLY A 335 4.64 -4.51 11.65
N GLY A 336 4.22 -5.47 10.81
CA GLY A 336 4.05 -6.86 11.22
C GLY A 336 5.33 -7.57 11.71
N SER A 337 6.52 -7.14 11.27
CA SER A 337 7.78 -7.75 11.69
C SER A 337 8.15 -7.40 13.14
N THR A 338 7.52 -6.39 13.74
CA THR A 338 7.64 -6.11 15.19
C THR A 338 7.01 -7.19 16.06
N ARG A 339 6.24 -8.11 15.49
CA ARG A 339 5.68 -9.28 16.20
C ARG A 339 6.74 -10.34 16.51
N ILE A 340 7.93 -10.26 15.92
CA ILE A 340 9.06 -11.15 16.24
C ILE A 340 9.48 -10.91 17.70
N PRO A 341 9.44 -11.92 18.59
CA PRO A 341 9.72 -11.74 20.01
C PRO A 341 11.08 -11.10 20.29
N ARG A 342 12.13 -11.54 19.59
CA ARG A 342 13.48 -11.00 19.73
C ARG A 342 13.60 -9.52 19.38
N VAL A 343 12.79 -9.02 18.44
CA VAL A 343 12.74 -7.59 18.12
C VAL A 343 12.15 -6.81 19.30
N GLN A 344 11.03 -7.28 19.87
CA GLN A 344 10.41 -6.64 21.03
C GLN A 344 11.35 -6.62 22.24
N GLU A 345 12.07 -7.71 22.48
CA GLU A 345 13.05 -7.82 23.56
C GLU A 345 14.21 -6.81 23.41
N GLU A 346 14.78 -6.68 22.22
CA GLU A 346 15.88 -5.73 21.99
C GLU A 346 15.39 -4.27 22.02
N VAL A 347 14.17 -3.99 21.57
CA VAL A 347 13.53 -2.67 21.73
C VAL A 347 13.28 -2.35 23.21
N GLU A 348 12.69 -3.28 23.97
CA GLU A 348 12.45 -3.11 25.41
C GLU A 348 13.75 -2.91 26.18
N LYS A 349 14.79 -3.69 25.84
CA LYS A 349 16.13 -3.56 26.44
C LYS A 349 16.79 -2.23 26.10
N PHE A 350 16.62 -1.73 24.87
CA PHE A 350 17.21 -0.46 24.46
C PHE A 350 16.55 0.71 25.17
N PHE A 351 15.22 0.82 25.11
CA PHE A 351 14.50 1.94 25.72
C PHE A 351 14.31 1.79 27.24
N GLY A 352 14.51 0.59 27.79
CA GLY A 352 14.25 0.28 29.21
C GLY A 352 12.77 0.30 29.57
N LYS A 353 11.88 0.20 28.56
CA LYS A 353 10.42 0.31 28.71
C LYS A 353 9.72 -0.71 27.82
N LYS A 354 8.62 -1.27 28.32
CA LYS A 354 7.76 -2.16 27.55
C LYS A 354 7.05 -1.37 26.45
N PRO A 355 7.09 -1.84 25.19
CA PRO A 355 6.35 -1.18 24.13
C PRO A 355 4.84 -1.22 24.38
N SER A 356 4.16 -0.15 23.96
CA SER A 356 2.73 0.05 24.06
C SER A 356 1.97 -0.98 23.24
N LYS A 357 0.84 -1.45 23.77
CA LYS A 357 -0.08 -2.37 23.08
C LYS A 357 -1.38 -1.71 22.65
N ASN A 358 -1.45 -0.38 22.76
CA ASN A 358 -2.67 0.40 22.51
C ASN A 358 -2.91 0.65 21.01
N VAL A 359 -1.99 0.22 20.14
CA VAL A 359 -2.01 0.46 18.70
C VAL A 359 -1.94 -0.88 17.99
N ASN A 360 -2.80 -1.06 16.98
CA ASN A 360 -2.69 -2.22 16.10
C ASN A 360 -1.57 -1.96 15.07
N PRO A 361 -0.47 -2.74 15.07
CA PRO A 361 0.69 -2.48 14.22
C PRO A 361 0.39 -2.61 12.72
N ASP A 362 -0.71 -3.26 12.33
CA ASP A 362 -1.08 -3.49 10.94
C ASP A 362 -2.08 -2.42 10.39
N GLU A 363 -2.63 -1.57 11.25
CA GLU A 363 -3.73 -0.64 10.91
C GLU A 363 -3.42 0.83 11.25
N ALA A 364 -2.53 1.07 12.21
CA ALA A 364 -2.23 2.40 12.75
C ALA A 364 -1.87 3.44 11.69
N VAL A 365 -1.09 3.02 10.70
CA VAL A 365 -0.60 3.87 9.61
C VAL A 365 -1.75 4.34 8.73
N ALA A 366 -2.66 3.44 8.34
CA ALA A 366 -3.84 3.79 7.55
C ALA A 366 -4.81 4.69 8.34
N ILE A 367 -5.02 4.39 9.63
CA ILE A 367 -5.81 5.21 10.55
C ILE A 367 -5.25 6.63 10.61
N GLY A 368 -3.94 6.77 10.82
CA GLY A 368 -3.26 8.07 10.83
C GLY A 368 -3.39 8.85 9.52
N ALA A 369 -3.30 8.15 8.39
CA ALA A 369 -3.51 8.75 7.08
C ALA A 369 -4.97 9.26 6.91
N ALA A 370 -5.95 8.53 7.42
CA ALA A 370 -7.36 8.96 7.40
C ALA A 370 -7.59 10.19 8.29
N ILE A 371 -6.99 10.21 9.50
CA ILE A 371 -7.01 11.37 10.40
C ILE A 371 -6.41 12.59 9.68
N GLN A 372 -5.27 12.43 9.01
CA GLN A 372 -4.66 13.50 8.22
C GLN A 372 -5.58 13.98 7.10
N GLY A 373 -6.34 13.09 6.46
CA GLY A 373 -7.40 13.45 5.51
C GLY A 373 -8.49 14.31 6.16
N GLY A 374 -8.94 13.93 7.36
CA GLY A 374 -9.88 14.69 8.18
C GLY A 374 -9.38 16.07 8.59
N VAL A 375 -8.07 16.22 8.86
CA VAL A 375 -7.44 17.53 9.12
C VAL A 375 -7.49 18.43 7.89
N LEU A 376 -7.26 17.87 6.69
CA LEU A 376 -7.27 18.63 5.43
C LEU A 376 -8.68 19.10 5.03
N THR A 377 -9.73 18.34 5.37
CA THR A 377 -11.13 18.73 5.15
C THR A 377 -11.67 19.65 6.25
N GLY A 378 -10.98 19.75 7.40
CA GLY A 378 -11.43 20.47 8.58
C GLY A 378 -12.46 19.70 9.43
N GLU A 379 -12.69 18.42 9.14
CA GLU A 379 -13.47 17.51 9.98
C GLU A 379 -12.77 17.27 11.33
N VAL A 380 -11.44 17.16 11.32
CA VAL A 380 -10.60 17.07 12.51
C VAL A 380 -9.94 18.43 12.75
N LYS A 381 -10.17 19.01 13.93
CA LYS A 381 -9.66 20.34 14.31
C LYS A 381 -8.54 20.21 15.33
N ASP A 382 -7.80 21.30 15.50
CA ASP A 382 -6.80 21.47 16.55
C ASP A 382 -5.65 20.44 16.49
N ILE A 383 -5.33 19.94 15.29
CA ILE A 383 -4.14 19.12 15.03
C ILE A 383 -3.16 19.89 14.16
N LEU A 384 -1.93 20.06 14.64
CA LEU A 384 -0.81 20.61 13.89
C LEU A 384 0.30 19.58 13.77
N LEU A 385 0.65 19.23 12.53
CA LEU A 385 1.74 18.29 12.23
C LEU A 385 2.99 19.04 11.79
N LEU A 386 4.07 18.91 12.55
CA LEU A 386 5.40 19.44 12.26
C LEU A 386 6.34 18.26 11.96
N ASP A 387 6.58 18.03 10.67
CA ASP A 387 7.47 16.96 10.20
C ASP A 387 8.89 17.49 9.95
N VAL A 388 9.84 16.62 9.61
CA VAL A 388 11.24 16.99 9.35
C VAL A 388 11.78 16.42 8.04
N ILE A 389 12.88 16.98 7.55
CA ILE A 389 13.61 16.41 6.40
C ILE A 389 14.52 15.27 6.87
N PRO A 390 14.43 14.05 6.31
CA PRO A 390 15.19 12.90 6.82
C PRO A 390 16.69 12.95 6.52
N LEU A 391 17.11 13.70 5.48
CA LEU A 391 18.49 13.79 5.01
C LEU A 391 18.89 15.24 4.76
N SER A 392 20.14 15.58 5.03
CA SER A 392 20.65 16.92 4.77
C SER A 392 20.59 17.26 3.28
N LEU A 393 20.21 18.50 2.98
CA LEU A 393 20.16 19.09 1.65
C LEU A 393 21.28 20.10 1.51
N GLY A 394 21.97 20.11 0.37
CA GLY A 394 23.11 21.00 0.17
C GLY A 394 23.57 21.10 -1.26
N ILE A 395 24.71 21.75 -1.44
CA ILE A 395 25.35 21.95 -2.75
C ILE A 395 26.78 21.42 -2.79
N GLU A 396 27.25 21.09 -3.98
CA GLU A 396 28.68 20.89 -4.24
C GLU A 396 29.39 22.24 -4.25
N THR A 397 30.47 22.35 -3.48
CA THR A 397 31.37 23.51 -3.48
C THR A 397 32.76 23.11 -3.98
N MET A 398 33.65 24.11 -4.12
CA MET A 398 35.01 23.92 -4.63
C MET A 398 35.74 22.77 -3.91
N GLY A 399 36.33 21.86 -4.68
CA GLY A 399 36.99 20.66 -4.15
C GLY A 399 36.09 19.43 -4.06
N GLY A 400 34.86 19.50 -4.58
CA GLY A 400 33.91 18.37 -4.57
C GLY A 400 33.32 18.10 -3.19
N VAL A 401 33.32 19.11 -2.32
CA VAL A 401 32.82 19.04 -0.94
C VAL A 401 31.32 19.25 -0.94
N PHE A 402 30.60 18.45 -0.16
CA PHE A 402 29.18 18.66 0.09
C PHE A 402 29.00 19.68 1.22
N THR A 403 28.50 20.86 0.88
CA THR A 403 28.16 21.90 1.85
C THR A 403 26.68 21.85 2.14
N LYS A 404 26.34 21.50 3.39
CA LYS A 404 24.96 21.41 3.86
C LYS A 404 24.33 22.79 3.99
N MET A 405 23.15 22.95 3.40
CA MET A 405 22.32 24.14 3.49
C MET A 405 21.23 23.95 4.54
N ILE A 406 20.57 22.78 4.52
CA ILE A 406 19.58 22.39 5.51
C ILE A 406 20.02 21.04 6.07
N GLU A 407 20.18 20.96 7.39
CA GLU A 407 20.57 19.72 8.07
C GLU A 407 19.38 18.74 8.14
N SER A 408 19.67 17.44 8.15
CA SER A 408 18.67 16.41 8.49
C SER A 408 17.99 16.73 9.82
N ASN A 409 16.72 16.34 9.96
CA ASN A 409 15.85 16.62 11.11
C ASN A 409 15.46 18.10 11.29
N THR A 410 15.71 18.96 10.29
CA THR A 410 15.13 20.31 10.29
C THR A 410 13.62 20.23 10.02
N THR A 411 12.81 20.87 10.88
CA THR A 411 11.34 20.96 10.74
C THR A 411 10.94 21.58 9.41
N ILE A 412 9.89 21.06 8.78
CA ILE A 412 9.30 21.58 7.54
C ILE A 412 7.88 22.13 7.75
N PRO A 413 7.49 23.19 7.01
CA PRO A 413 8.24 23.88 5.96
C PRO A 413 9.40 24.74 6.51
N THR A 414 10.48 24.91 5.74
CA THR A 414 11.65 25.71 6.14
C THR A 414 12.33 26.38 4.96
N LYS A 415 13.03 27.49 5.24
CA LYS A 415 13.76 28.26 4.25
C LYS A 415 15.13 28.67 4.78
N LYS A 416 16.18 28.41 3.99
CA LYS A 416 17.55 28.81 4.28
C LYS A 416 18.18 29.51 3.10
N ASN A 417 18.89 30.60 3.36
CA ASN A 417 19.69 31.33 2.37
C ASN A 417 21.16 31.38 2.80
N GLU A 418 22.07 31.22 1.84
CA GLU A 418 23.51 31.37 2.04
C GLU A 418 24.14 32.03 0.81
N VAL A 419 25.22 32.79 1.00
CA VAL A 419 25.89 33.53 -0.07
C VAL A 419 27.18 32.84 -0.44
N PHE A 420 27.27 32.40 -1.69
CA PHE A 420 28.45 31.83 -2.32
C PHE A 420 29.08 32.83 -3.30
N SER A 421 30.21 32.44 -3.88
CA SER A 421 30.91 33.25 -4.88
C SER A 421 31.54 32.38 -5.97
N THR A 422 32.10 33.02 -7.01
CA THR A 422 32.79 32.34 -8.11
C THR A 422 34.07 31.67 -7.64
N ALA A 423 34.42 30.56 -8.29
CA ALA A 423 35.62 29.77 -8.02
C ALA A 423 36.81 30.14 -8.93
N ALA A 424 36.60 30.97 -9.96
CA ALA A 424 37.63 31.47 -10.87
C ALA A 424 37.41 32.95 -11.25
N ASP A 425 38.48 33.61 -11.70
CA ASP A 425 38.43 34.98 -12.22
C ASP A 425 37.62 35.05 -13.51
N ASN A 426 36.80 36.09 -13.66
CA ASN A 426 35.96 36.34 -14.84
C ASN A 426 35.03 35.16 -15.21
N GLN A 427 34.62 34.37 -14.22
CA GLN A 427 33.72 33.24 -14.42
C GLN A 427 32.33 33.73 -14.89
N PRO A 428 31.87 33.37 -16.11
CA PRO A 428 30.65 33.93 -16.70
C PRO A 428 29.36 33.26 -16.19
N SER A 429 29.47 32.09 -15.56
CA SER A 429 28.35 31.33 -15.00
C SER A 429 28.77 30.47 -13.81
N VAL A 430 27.85 30.20 -12.89
CA VAL A 430 28.03 29.28 -11.75
C VAL A 430 27.11 28.08 -11.91
N GLU A 431 27.68 26.87 -11.92
CA GLU A 431 26.92 25.62 -11.81
C GLU A 431 26.57 25.37 -10.34
N LEU A 432 25.29 25.12 -10.08
CA LEU A 432 24.78 24.67 -8.79
C LEU A 432 24.42 23.21 -8.92
N HIS A 433 25.16 22.35 -8.20
CA HIS A 433 24.87 20.93 -8.11
C HIS A 433 24.27 20.65 -6.73
N ILE A 434 23.01 20.24 -6.71
CA ILE A 434 22.16 20.08 -5.52
C ILE A 434 22.17 18.60 -5.15
N LEU A 435 22.42 18.31 -3.88
CA LEU A 435 22.55 16.95 -3.37
C LEU A 435 21.79 16.74 -2.06
N GLN A 436 21.50 15.46 -1.79
CA GLN A 436 20.91 14.98 -0.54
C GLN A 436 21.79 13.85 0.04
N GLY A 437 22.11 13.93 1.33
CA GLY A 437 22.85 12.89 2.04
C GLY A 437 23.72 13.42 3.18
N GLU A 438 24.47 12.53 3.82
CA GLU A 438 25.26 12.84 5.03
C GLU A 438 26.78 12.74 4.81
N ARG A 439 27.23 12.38 3.60
CA ARG A 439 28.64 12.17 3.31
C ARG A 439 29.35 13.51 3.05
N PRO A 440 30.62 13.68 3.43
CA PRO A 440 31.32 14.95 3.26
C PRO A 440 31.67 15.28 1.79
N MET A 441 31.74 14.27 0.92
CA MET A 441 32.08 14.44 -0.49
C MET A 441 30.82 14.39 -1.35
N ALA A 442 30.67 15.33 -2.29
CA ALA A 442 29.50 15.42 -3.17
C ALA A 442 29.25 14.12 -3.96
N THR A 443 30.31 13.48 -4.46
CA THR A 443 30.21 12.22 -5.23
C THR A 443 29.67 11.02 -4.45
N GLN A 444 29.59 11.13 -3.12
CA GLN A 444 29.07 10.07 -2.23
C GLN A 444 27.62 10.30 -1.81
N ASN A 445 27.02 11.43 -2.21
CA ASN A 445 25.64 11.78 -1.93
C ASN A 445 24.78 11.68 -3.19
N ARG A 446 23.47 11.68 -3.01
CA ARG A 446 22.52 11.58 -4.13
C ARG A 446 22.37 12.94 -4.79
N THR A 447 22.69 13.03 -6.08
CA THR A 447 22.37 14.20 -6.90
C THR A 447 20.86 14.34 -7.05
N LEU A 448 20.34 15.50 -6.67
CA LEU A 448 18.94 15.88 -6.90
C LEU A 448 18.76 16.69 -8.19
N GLY A 449 19.71 17.56 -8.53
CA GLY A 449 19.62 18.39 -9.72
C GLY A 449 20.86 19.24 -9.97
N ARG A 450 20.94 19.82 -11.18
CA ARG A 450 22.00 20.74 -11.59
C ARG A 450 21.41 21.86 -12.42
N PHE A 451 21.83 23.10 -12.17
CA PHE A 451 21.48 24.23 -13.04
C PHE A 451 22.56 25.30 -13.04
N HIS A 452 22.54 26.16 -14.06
CA HIS A 452 23.52 27.22 -14.24
C HIS A 452 22.87 28.59 -13.98
N LEU A 453 23.55 29.43 -13.21
CA LEU A 453 23.28 30.87 -13.17
C LEU A 453 24.26 31.56 -14.12
N ASP A 454 23.80 31.85 -15.34
CA ASP A 454 24.60 32.51 -16.37
C ASP A 454 24.58 34.03 -16.27
N GLY A 455 25.50 34.69 -16.97
CA GLY A 455 25.51 36.15 -17.15
C GLY A 455 26.08 36.90 -15.95
N ILE A 456 27.03 36.27 -15.24
CA ILE A 456 27.79 36.90 -14.17
C ILE A 456 28.81 37.85 -14.82
N PRO A 457 28.83 39.15 -14.44
CA PRO A 457 29.80 40.09 -14.98
C PRO A 457 31.25 39.69 -14.68
N PRO A 458 32.22 40.00 -15.57
CA PRO A 458 33.64 39.75 -15.29
C PRO A 458 34.11 40.44 -14.01
N ALA A 459 34.52 39.65 -13.02
CA ALA A 459 35.05 40.12 -11.75
C ALA A 459 36.11 39.13 -11.22
N PRO A 460 37.03 39.57 -10.34
CA PRO A 460 37.94 38.67 -9.65
C PRO A 460 37.18 37.58 -8.87
N ARG A 461 37.80 36.41 -8.71
CA ARG A 461 37.28 35.32 -7.89
C ARG A 461 36.87 35.81 -6.50
N GLY A 462 35.72 35.38 -6.00
CA GLY A 462 35.26 35.74 -4.65
C GLY A 462 34.51 37.06 -4.56
N VAL A 463 34.41 37.83 -5.65
CA VAL A 463 33.70 39.13 -5.67
C VAL A 463 32.20 39.00 -5.98
N PRO A 464 31.75 38.22 -6.98
CA PRO A 464 30.32 38.03 -7.23
C PRO A 464 29.62 37.43 -6.01
N GLN A 465 28.44 37.93 -5.65
CA GLN A 465 27.68 37.43 -4.50
C GLN A 465 26.46 36.65 -4.99
N ILE A 466 26.58 35.33 -4.98
CA ILE A 466 25.53 34.41 -5.43
C ILE A 466 24.76 33.92 -4.20
N GLU A 467 23.59 34.51 -3.96
CA GLU A 467 22.69 34.09 -2.91
C GLU A 467 21.91 32.85 -3.36
N VAL A 468 22.10 31.75 -2.66
CA VAL A 468 21.41 30.49 -2.89
C VAL A 468 20.41 30.27 -1.77
N THR A 469 19.15 30.06 -2.13
CA THR A 469 18.03 29.86 -1.22
C THR A 469 17.44 28.48 -1.44
N PHE A 470 17.39 27.69 -0.37
CA PHE A 470 16.68 26.42 -0.29
C PHE A 470 15.35 26.67 0.44
N ASP A 471 14.24 26.31 -0.19
CA ASP A 471 12.88 26.48 0.33
C ASP A 471 12.15 25.14 0.23
N VAL A 472 11.86 24.53 1.37
CA VAL A 472 11.26 23.20 1.49
C VAL A 472 9.84 23.35 2.01
N ASP A 473 8.87 22.85 1.24
CA ASP A 473 7.45 22.96 1.58
C ASP A 473 6.98 21.87 2.58
N ALA A 474 5.69 21.89 2.93
CA ALA A 474 5.10 20.94 3.88
C ALA A 474 5.03 19.48 3.38
N ASN A 475 5.26 19.23 2.09
CA ASN A 475 5.40 17.89 1.51
C ASN A 475 6.87 17.45 1.43
N GLY A 476 7.81 18.29 1.86
CA GLY A 476 9.24 18.06 1.72
C GLY A 476 9.79 18.38 0.33
N ILE A 477 9.06 19.10 -0.53
CA ILE A 477 9.52 19.43 -1.89
C ILE A 477 10.48 20.63 -1.83
N LEU A 478 11.68 20.44 -2.40
CA LEU A 478 12.72 21.46 -2.44
C LEU A 478 12.59 22.40 -3.66
N ASN A 479 12.58 23.71 -3.39
CA ASN A 479 12.76 24.76 -4.37
C ASN A 479 14.11 25.44 -4.13
N VAL A 480 14.96 25.50 -5.16
CA VAL A 480 16.26 26.15 -5.07
C VAL A 480 16.30 27.38 -5.97
N THR A 481 16.60 28.53 -5.38
CA THR A 481 16.76 29.79 -6.11
C THR A 481 18.19 30.27 -5.95
N ALA A 482 18.84 30.65 -7.04
CA ALA A 482 20.14 31.30 -7.03
C ALA A 482 20.03 32.68 -7.66
N LYS A 483 20.53 33.69 -6.96
CA LYS A 483 20.43 35.09 -7.34
C LYS A 483 21.78 35.78 -7.20
N ASP A 484 22.25 36.39 -8.28
CA ASP A 484 23.38 37.32 -8.19
C ASP A 484 22.89 38.64 -7.60
N LYS A 485 23.41 39.00 -6.42
CA LYS A 485 23.02 40.22 -5.72
C LYS A 485 23.49 41.49 -6.43
N GLY A 486 24.53 41.41 -7.28
CA GLY A 486 25.05 42.55 -8.02
C GLY A 486 24.15 42.94 -9.20
N THR A 487 23.74 41.95 -10.00
CA THR A 487 22.90 42.18 -11.18
C THR A 487 21.40 42.04 -10.91
N GLY A 488 21.02 41.40 -9.80
CA GLY A 488 19.64 41.02 -9.51
C GLY A 488 19.13 39.85 -10.36
N LYS A 489 19.97 39.29 -11.24
CA LYS A 489 19.60 38.16 -12.08
C LYS A 489 19.43 36.91 -11.22
N GLU A 490 18.34 36.21 -11.42
CA GLU A 490 18.03 34.97 -10.73
C GLU A 490 17.77 33.82 -11.69
N GLN A 491 18.07 32.63 -11.21
CA GLN A 491 17.64 31.36 -11.76
C GLN A 491 17.04 30.55 -10.63
N LYS A 492 15.89 29.95 -10.89
CA LYS A 492 15.23 29.07 -9.94
C LYS A 492 15.00 27.74 -10.60
N ILE A 493 15.26 26.69 -9.85
CA ILE A 493 14.85 25.34 -10.19
C ILE A 493 13.90 24.89 -9.07
N ARG A 494 12.74 24.39 -9.48
CA ARG A 494 11.99 23.52 -8.60
C ARG A 494 12.64 22.15 -8.74
N ILE A 495 13.17 21.60 -7.66
CA ILE A 495 13.67 20.24 -7.67
C ILE A 495 12.43 19.35 -7.58
N GLU A 496 11.77 19.20 -8.72
CA GLU A 496 10.80 18.14 -8.92
C GLU A 496 11.64 16.88 -9.07
N ALA A 497 11.54 15.99 -8.11
CA ALA A 497 12.28 14.76 -8.16
C ALA A 497 11.87 14.01 -9.43
N SER A 498 12.79 13.83 -10.37
CA SER A 498 12.50 12.98 -11.51
C SER A 498 12.42 11.54 -10.99
N SER A 499 11.20 11.03 -10.90
CA SER A 499 10.90 9.61 -10.72
C SER A 499 11.33 8.76 -11.94
N GLY A 500 11.77 9.44 -13.01
CA GLY A 500 12.08 8.88 -14.31
C GLY A 500 10.90 8.82 -15.28
N LEU A 501 9.70 9.31 -14.89
CA LEU A 501 8.54 9.47 -15.76
C LEU A 501 8.34 10.92 -16.20
N SER A 502 7.87 11.09 -17.43
CA SER A 502 7.37 12.36 -17.96
C SER A 502 5.86 12.51 -17.74
N ASP A 503 5.36 13.74 -17.73
CA ASP A 503 3.91 14.01 -17.62
C ASP A 503 3.09 13.31 -18.70
N THR A 504 3.66 13.18 -19.91
CA THR A 504 3.03 12.46 -21.03
C THR A 504 2.96 10.95 -20.78
N GLU A 505 3.98 10.36 -20.18
CA GLU A 505 3.97 8.96 -19.74
C GLU A 505 2.95 8.74 -18.62
N ILE A 506 2.90 9.64 -17.61
CA ILE A 506 1.94 9.56 -16.51
C ILE A 506 0.50 9.65 -17.05
N GLN A 507 0.24 10.60 -17.95
CA GLN A 507 -1.08 10.76 -18.56
C GLN A 507 -1.48 9.52 -19.37
N LYS A 508 -0.56 8.97 -20.17
CA LYS A 508 -0.77 7.71 -20.90
C LYS A 508 -1.08 6.55 -19.94
N MET A 509 -0.31 6.40 -18.87
CA MET A 509 -0.52 5.35 -17.87
C MET A 509 -1.86 5.51 -17.15
N ARG A 510 -2.28 6.74 -16.85
CA ARG A 510 -3.60 7.03 -16.27
C ARG A 510 -4.73 6.63 -17.21
N ASP A 511 -4.61 6.97 -18.49
CA ASP A 511 -5.63 6.63 -19.48
C ASP A 511 -5.70 5.11 -19.70
N GLU A 512 -4.55 4.42 -19.70
CA GLU A 512 -4.50 2.95 -19.72
C GLU A 512 -5.07 2.33 -18.44
N ALA A 513 -4.77 2.87 -17.26
CA ALA A 513 -5.31 2.41 -15.98
C ALA A 513 -6.84 2.56 -15.93
N LYS A 514 -7.37 3.64 -16.50
CA LYS A 514 -8.82 3.86 -16.65
C LYS A 514 -9.46 2.89 -17.65
N ALA A 515 -8.82 2.65 -18.80
CA ALA A 515 -9.32 1.67 -19.77
C ALA A 515 -9.32 0.25 -19.18
N ASN A 516 -8.32 -0.07 -18.35
CA ASN A 516 -8.27 -1.33 -17.60
C ASN A 516 -9.42 -1.43 -16.58
N GLU A 517 -9.70 -0.37 -15.82
CA GLU A 517 -10.82 -0.32 -14.87
C GLU A 517 -12.16 -0.57 -15.56
N GLU A 518 -12.39 0.03 -16.73
CA GLU A 518 -13.58 -0.20 -17.55
C GLU A 518 -13.68 -1.66 -18.05
N ALA A 519 -12.56 -2.25 -18.48
CA ALA A 519 -12.50 -3.64 -18.91
C ALA A 519 -12.73 -4.63 -17.75
N ASP A 520 -12.12 -4.38 -16.60
CA ASP A 520 -12.26 -5.18 -15.39
C ASP A 520 -13.72 -5.14 -14.88
N LYS A 521 -14.37 -3.96 -14.94
CA LYS A 521 -15.79 -3.81 -14.64
C LYS A 521 -16.68 -4.62 -15.59
N ALA A 522 -16.41 -4.57 -16.89
CA ALA A 522 -17.18 -5.33 -17.88
C ALA A 522 -17.03 -6.85 -17.67
N GLU A 523 -15.83 -7.34 -17.36
CA GLU A 523 -15.63 -8.76 -17.06
C GLU A 523 -16.30 -9.16 -15.73
N ARG A 524 -16.28 -8.30 -14.71
CA ARG A 524 -17.02 -8.52 -13.46
C ARG A 524 -18.53 -8.63 -13.72
N GLU A 525 -19.12 -7.69 -14.45
CA GLU A 525 -20.55 -7.72 -14.81
C GLU A 525 -20.92 -9.01 -15.56
N LYS A 526 -20.05 -9.46 -16.46
CA LYS A 526 -20.22 -10.74 -17.16
C LYS A 526 -20.21 -11.92 -16.20
N VAL A 527 -19.26 -11.99 -15.25
CA VAL A 527 -19.20 -13.06 -14.25
C VAL A 527 -20.42 -13.03 -13.33
N GLU A 528 -20.87 -11.85 -12.89
CA GLU A 528 -22.07 -11.69 -12.07
C GLU A 528 -23.32 -12.20 -12.78
N LYS A 529 -23.49 -11.89 -14.07
CA LYS A 529 -24.60 -12.41 -14.88
C LYS A 529 -24.54 -13.92 -15.07
N VAL A 530 -23.35 -14.48 -15.28
CA VAL A 530 -23.15 -15.94 -15.34
C VAL A 530 -23.56 -16.60 -14.01
N ASN A 531 -23.14 -16.06 -12.88
CA ASN A 531 -23.51 -16.59 -11.56
C ASN A 531 -25.02 -16.42 -11.26
N ALA A 532 -25.62 -15.31 -11.67
CA ALA A 532 -27.06 -15.08 -11.56
C ALA A 532 -27.86 -16.09 -12.40
N ALA A 533 -27.38 -16.41 -13.60
CA ALA A 533 -27.95 -17.45 -14.44
C ALA A 533 -27.87 -18.82 -13.77
N ASP A 534 -26.71 -19.20 -13.21
CA ASP A 534 -26.54 -20.47 -12.50
C ASP A 534 -27.51 -20.59 -11.30
N THR A 535 -27.63 -19.51 -10.52
CA THR A 535 -28.57 -19.42 -9.39
C THR A 535 -30.01 -19.60 -9.85
N MET A 536 -30.40 -18.94 -10.95
CA MET A 536 -31.75 -19.01 -11.53
C MET A 536 -32.05 -20.40 -12.13
N ILE A 537 -31.06 -21.04 -12.75
CA ILE A 537 -31.15 -22.42 -13.24
C ILE A 537 -31.47 -23.33 -12.06
N PHE A 538 -30.68 -23.26 -10.99
CA PHE A 538 -30.87 -24.08 -9.79
C PHE A 538 -32.23 -23.83 -9.12
N SER A 539 -32.63 -22.57 -8.93
CA SER A 539 -33.91 -22.24 -8.31
C SER A 539 -35.10 -22.73 -9.14
N THR A 540 -35.02 -22.56 -10.47
CA THR A 540 -36.07 -23.01 -11.38
C THR A 540 -36.19 -24.53 -11.41
N GLU A 541 -35.07 -25.26 -11.43
CA GLU A 541 -35.08 -26.73 -11.33
C GLU A 541 -35.75 -27.22 -10.06
N LYS A 542 -35.42 -26.59 -8.92
CA LYS A 542 -36.04 -26.92 -7.64
C LYS A 542 -37.54 -26.64 -7.64
N GLN A 543 -37.96 -25.47 -8.12
CA GLN A 543 -39.37 -25.10 -8.18
C GLN A 543 -40.17 -25.97 -9.15
N LEU A 544 -39.60 -26.35 -10.30
CA LEU A 544 -40.22 -27.32 -11.21
C LEU A 544 -40.40 -28.70 -10.56
N LYS A 545 -39.48 -29.11 -9.68
CA LYS A 545 -39.62 -30.36 -8.92
C LYS A 545 -40.70 -30.28 -7.84
N GLU A 546 -40.87 -29.13 -7.19
CA GLU A 546 -41.81 -28.93 -6.08
C GLU A 546 -43.24 -28.62 -6.54
N TYR A 547 -43.38 -27.80 -7.59
CA TYR A 547 -44.67 -27.27 -8.07
C TYR A 547 -45.05 -27.77 -9.46
N GLY A 548 -44.19 -28.54 -10.14
CA GLY A 548 -44.39 -28.95 -11.53
C GLY A 548 -45.66 -29.76 -11.80
N ASP A 549 -46.22 -30.42 -10.79
CA ASP A 549 -47.50 -31.15 -10.90
C ASP A 549 -48.73 -30.25 -10.71
N LYS A 550 -48.53 -29.03 -10.20
CA LYS A 550 -49.57 -28.01 -9.99
C LYS A 550 -49.64 -26.99 -11.13
N LEU A 551 -48.74 -27.08 -12.10
CA LEU A 551 -48.67 -26.23 -13.27
C LEU A 551 -49.47 -26.83 -14.43
N SER A 552 -50.10 -26.00 -15.25
CA SER A 552 -50.63 -26.46 -16.53
C SER A 552 -49.51 -26.98 -17.44
N ALA A 553 -49.83 -27.91 -18.33
CA ALA A 553 -48.88 -28.46 -19.29
C ALA A 553 -48.24 -27.37 -20.17
N GLY A 554 -49.00 -26.31 -20.50
CA GLY A 554 -48.51 -25.16 -21.26
C GLY A 554 -47.45 -24.36 -20.49
N ASN A 555 -47.74 -24.01 -19.23
CA ASN A 555 -46.79 -23.25 -18.40
C ASN A 555 -45.56 -24.07 -18.03
N LYS A 556 -45.73 -25.36 -17.73
CA LYS A 556 -44.60 -26.28 -17.48
C LYS A 556 -43.65 -26.35 -18.68
N SER A 557 -44.19 -26.55 -19.88
CA SER A 557 -43.40 -26.58 -21.13
C SER A 557 -42.70 -25.25 -21.40
N ALA A 558 -43.37 -24.11 -21.16
CA ALA A 558 -42.76 -22.78 -21.31
C ALA A 558 -41.55 -22.58 -20.39
N ILE A 559 -41.66 -22.98 -19.11
CA ILE A 559 -40.56 -22.87 -18.14
C ILE A 559 -39.42 -23.84 -18.49
N GLU A 560 -39.71 -25.09 -18.86
CA GLU A 560 -38.70 -26.08 -19.24
C GLU A 560 -37.90 -25.64 -20.49
N ASN A 561 -38.57 -25.04 -21.48
CA ASN A 561 -37.91 -24.50 -22.66
C ASN A 561 -37.03 -23.28 -22.32
N ALA A 562 -37.54 -22.34 -21.50
CA ALA A 562 -36.76 -21.18 -21.07
C ALA A 562 -35.53 -21.58 -20.23
N LEU A 563 -35.67 -22.61 -19.37
CA LEU A 563 -34.58 -23.19 -18.61
C LEU A 563 -33.51 -23.83 -19.51
N ALA A 564 -33.93 -24.55 -20.56
CA ALA A 564 -33.00 -25.14 -21.52
C ALA A 564 -32.20 -24.07 -22.28
N GLU A 565 -32.85 -22.99 -22.71
CA GLU A 565 -32.19 -21.82 -23.32
C GLU A 565 -31.20 -21.16 -22.35
N LEU A 566 -31.60 -20.94 -21.10
CA LEU A 566 -30.73 -20.34 -20.08
C LEU A 566 -29.51 -21.21 -19.79
N ARG A 567 -29.67 -22.54 -19.71
CA ARG A 567 -28.53 -23.47 -19.56
C ARG A 567 -27.57 -23.41 -20.75
N ALA A 568 -28.08 -23.32 -21.97
CA ALA A 568 -27.25 -23.20 -23.17
C ALA A 568 -26.47 -21.88 -23.16
N ALA A 569 -27.14 -20.76 -22.86
CA ALA A 569 -26.52 -19.43 -22.76
C ALA A 569 -25.49 -19.35 -21.62
N HIS A 570 -25.78 -19.95 -20.46
CA HIS A 570 -24.84 -20.08 -19.35
C HIS A 570 -23.60 -20.88 -19.74
N GLY A 571 -23.79 -21.99 -20.47
CA GLY A 571 -22.69 -22.84 -20.95
C GLY A 571 -21.75 -22.14 -21.93
N THR A 572 -22.27 -21.23 -22.76
CA THR A 572 -21.46 -20.42 -23.69
C THR A 572 -20.97 -19.10 -23.09
N ARG A 573 -21.43 -18.73 -21.89
CA ARG A 573 -21.15 -17.45 -21.21
C ARG A 573 -21.48 -16.23 -22.07
N ASP A 574 -22.52 -16.33 -22.90
CA ASP A 574 -23.01 -15.22 -23.72
C ASP A 574 -23.94 -14.34 -22.88
N VAL A 575 -23.44 -13.16 -22.49
CA VAL A 575 -24.15 -12.21 -21.62
C VAL A 575 -25.49 -11.76 -22.21
N ALA A 576 -25.54 -11.50 -23.52
CA ALA A 576 -26.77 -11.02 -24.16
C ALA A 576 -27.82 -12.14 -24.23
N ALA A 577 -27.38 -13.37 -24.51
CA ALA A 577 -28.26 -14.53 -24.47
C ALA A 577 -28.73 -14.85 -23.04
N ILE A 578 -27.85 -14.72 -22.04
CA ILE A 578 -28.19 -14.88 -20.62
C ILE A 578 -29.28 -13.89 -20.22
N ASP A 579 -29.10 -12.59 -20.50
CA ASP A 579 -30.10 -11.57 -20.14
C ASP A 579 -31.46 -11.87 -20.79
N ALA A 580 -31.48 -12.21 -22.08
CA ALA A 580 -32.71 -12.56 -22.79
C ALA A 580 -33.39 -13.83 -22.24
N SER A 581 -32.62 -14.86 -21.90
CA SER A 581 -33.14 -16.10 -21.32
C SER A 581 -33.61 -15.91 -19.86
N MET A 582 -32.95 -15.05 -19.09
CA MET A 582 -33.38 -14.64 -17.75
C MET A 582 -34.72 -13.89 -17.79
N GLU A 583 -34.93 -13.02 -18.77
CA GLU A 583 -36.21 -12.35 -18.95
C GLU A 583 -37.32 -13.35 -19.32
N LYS A 584 -37.03 -14.28 -20.24
CA LYS A 584 -37.97 -15.35 -20.64
C LYS A 584 -38.36 -16.24 -19.47
N ILE A 585 -37.41 -16.68 -18.66
CA ILE A 585 -37.69 -17.58 -17.53
C ILE A 585 -38.52 -16.86 -16.45
N ASN A 586 -38.24 -15.58 -16.19
CA ASN A 586 -39.03 -14.75 -15.28
C ASN A 586 -40.46 -14.56 -15.79
N ASN A 587 -40.65 -14.25 -17.08
CA ASN A 587 -41.97 -14.12 -17.68
C ASN A 587 -42.77 -15.43 -17.64
N ALA A 588 -42.11 -16.56 -17.89
CA ALA A 588 -42.74 -17.88 -17.79
C ALA A 588 -43.19 -18.20 -16.35
N TRP A 589 -42.35 -17.88 -15.35
CA TRP A 589 -42.71 -18.01 -13.94
C TRP A 589 -43.81 -17.05 -13.51
N GLN A 590 -43.83 -15.82 -14.04
CA GLN A 590 -44.89 -14.86 -13.74
C GLN A 590 -46.25 -15.36 -14.25
N ALA A 591 -46.32 -15.87 -15.48
CA ALA A 591 -47.53 -16.47 -16.04
C ALA A 591 -47.99 -17.70 -15.24
N ALA A 592 -47.05 -18.58 -14.87
CA ALA A 592 -47.32 -19.73 -14.02
C ALA A 592 -47.82 -19.36 -12.61
N SER A 593 -47.26 -18.31 -12.02
CA SER A 593 -47.66 -17.84 -10.69
C SER A 593 -49.09 -17.30 -10.67
N GLN A 594 -49.51 -16.57 -11.72
CA GLN A 594 -50.88 -16.09 -11.85
C GLN A 594 -51.90 -17.24 -11.90
N GLU A 595 -51.55 -18.35 -12.55
CA GLU A 595 -52.38 -19.56 -12.59
C GLU A 595 -52.46 -20.25 -11.21
N ILE A 596 -51.33 -20.37 -10.50
CA ILE A 596 -51.31 -20.95 -9.15
C ILE A 596 -52.11 -20.09 -8.15
N TYR A 597 -51.98 -18.76 -8.19
CA TYR A 597 -52.74 -17.85 -7.34
C TYR A 597 -54.24 -17.85 -7.69
N ALA A 598 -54.60 -17.89 -8.97
CA ALA A 598 -55.99 -18.01 -9.40
C ALA A 598 -56.61 -19.35 -9.00
N ALA A 599 -55.84 -20.44 -8.99
CA ALA A 599 -56.28 -21.76 -8.50
C ALA A 599 -56.36 -21.85 -6.96
N GLY A 600 -55.69 -20.96 -6.23
CA GLY A 600 -55.75 -20.85 -4.76
C GLY A 600 -56.88 -19.96 -4.23
N ALA A 601 -57.47 -19.10 -5.07
CA ALA A 601 -58.60 -18.25 -4.71
C ALA A 601 -59.94 -19.00 -4.87
N THR A 602 -60.24 -19.90 -3.92
CA THR A 602 -61.62 -20.37 -3.73
C THR A 602 -62.31 -19.46 -2.71
N PRO A 603 -63.42 -18.75 -3.08
CA PRO A 603 -64.17 -17.93 -2.15
C PRO A 603 -65.05 -18.83 -1.27
N THR A 604 -64.88 -18.78 0.05
CA THR A 604 -65.85 -19.33 1.00
C THR A 604 -66.18 -18.28 2.05
N GLY A 605 -67.45 -17.84 2.05
CA GLY A 605 -68.06 -17.14 3.17
C GLY A 605 -68.90 -15.91 2.81
N GLU A 606 -70.18 -16.11 2.50
CA GLU A 606 -71.24 -15.10 2.65
C GLU A 606 -71.96 -15.36 4.01
N PRO A 607 -72.83 -14.47 4.51
CA PRO A 607 -72.55 -13.23 5.24
C PRO A 607 -72.98 -13.29 6.72
N ALA A 608 -72.39 -12.46 7.59
CA ALA A 608 -72.97 -12.15 8.91
C ALA A 608 -72.89 -10.64 9.16
N ASN A 609 -74.07 -10.08 9.42
CA ASN A 609 -74.40 -8.68 9.54
C ASN A 609 -74.27 -8.21 11.00
N ASN A 610 -73.54 -7.11 11.29
CA ASN A 610 -74.01 -6.02 12.16
C ASN A 610 -73.00 -4.84 12.28
N ASP A 611 -73.31 -3.80 11.52
CA ASP A 611 -73.47 -2.38 11.86
C ASP A 611 -72.51 -1.60 12.82
N SER A 612 -72.05 -0.45 12.28
CA SER A 612 -71.68 0.85 12.92
C SER A 612 -70.49 0.88 13.91
N THR A 613 -69.54 1.83 13.96
CA THR A 613 -69.49 3.25 13.56
C THR A 613 -68.04 3.78 13.68
N SER A 614 -67.66 4.74 12.82
CA SER A 614 -66.73 5.90 13.04
C SER A 614 -65.32 5.76 13.67
N GLY A 615 -64.31 6.27 12.94
CA GLY A 615 -63.38 7.28 13.49
C GLY A 615 -61.88 6.94 13.62
N GLY A 616 -61.04 7.55 12.76
CA GLY A 616 -59.85 8.36 13.11
C GLY A 616 -58.59 7.76 13.78
N LYS A 617 -57.45 7.97 13.07
CA LYS A 617 -56.07 8.34 13.52
C LYS A 617 -55.16 7.38 14.32
N ASP A 618 -53.90 7.39 13.85
CA ASP A 618 -52.58 7.36 14.52
C ASP A 618 -52.36 6.45 15.75
N GLU A 619 -51.40 5.51 15.68
CA GLU A 619 -50.12 5.52 16.45
C GLU A 619 -49.41 4.14 16.46
N GLU A 620 -48.07 4.25 16.44
CA GLU A 620 -47.03 3.39 17.06
C GLU A 620 -47.08 1.86 16.91
N VAL A 621 -46.08 1.34 16.18
CA VAL A 621 -45.60 -0.04 16.36
C VAL A 621 -44.33 0.01 17.22
N THR A 622 -44.42 -0.68 18.36
CA THR A 622 -43.41 -0.81 19.40
C THR A 622 -42.38 -1.91 19.09
N ASP A 623 -41.15 -1.65 19.51
CA ASP A 623 -39.99 -2.54 19.46
C ASP A 623 -40.21 -3.88 20.17
N VAL A 624 -39.74 -4.96 19.55
CA VAL A 624 -39.74 -6.30 20.14
C VAL A 624 -38.33 -6.62 20.69
N ASN A 625 -38.26 -6.78 22.01
CA ASN A 625 -37.09 -7.29 22.74
C ASN A 625 -36.72 -8.72 22.31
N TYR A 626 -35.43 -9.00 22.13
CA TYR A 626 -34.87 -10.34 21.98
C TYR A 626 -34.18 -10.76 23.28
N GLU A 627 -34.49 -11.98 23.73
CA GLU A 627 -34.07 -12.57 25.01
C GLU A 627 -32.82 -13.44 24.81
N GLU A 628 -31.78 -13.24 25.63
CA GLU A 628 -30.54 -14.04 25.65
C GLU A 628 -30.78 -15.42 26.26
N VAL A 629 -30.27 -16.46 25.59
CA VAL A 629 -30.16 -17.81 26.16
C VAL A 629 -28.76 -18.02 26.73
N LYS A 630 -28.73 -18.41 28.01
CA LYS A 630 -27.55 -18.74 28.82
C LYS A 630 -26.65 -19.84 28.28
#